data_AF-A0A1I3QPV9-F1
#
_entry.id   AF-A0A1I3QPV9-F1
#
_cell.length_a   1.000
_cell.length_b   1.000
_cell.length_c   1.000
_cell.angle_alpha   90.00
_cell.angle_beta   90.00
_cell.angle_gamma   90.00
#
_symmetry.space_group_name_H-M   'P 1'
#
loop_
_entity.id
_entity.type
_entity.pdbx_description
1 polymer ?
#
loop_
_entity_poly.entity_id
_entity_poly.type
_entity_poly.pdbx_seq_one_letter_code
_entity_poly.pdbx_strand_id
1 'polypeptide(L)' 'MKTRHMFDYAKTVLESVSFDPKLFYKELEKAIGSLLPYDMEQLVQWLDSFVQGKPELRDCLVLIDK' A
#
# COMPACT_ATOMS: atom_id res chain seq x y z
N MET A 1 3.29 15.24 -20.22
CA MET A 1 2.67 15.36 -18.89
C MET A 1 2.69 13.99 -18.25
N LYS A 2 3.44 13.77 -17.17
CA LYS A 2 3.32 12.52 -16.42
C LYS A 2 2.06 12.63 -15.57
N THR A 3 0.95 12.06 -16.03
CA THR A 3 -0.20 11.79 -15.18
C THR A 3 0.30 10.82 -14.11
N ARG A 4 0.56 11.30 -12.89
CA ARG A 4 0.86 10.39 -11.77
C ARG A 4 -0.41 9.60 -11.52
N HIS A 5 -0.38 8.30 -11.83
CA HIS A 5 -1.44 7.40 -11.41
C HIS A 5 -1.51 7.42 -9.88
N MET A 6 -2.73 7.42 -9.33
CA MET A 6 -2.92 7.45 -7.87
C MET A 6 -2.22 6.28 -7.19
N PHE A 7 -2.13 5.13 -7.89
CA PHE A 7 -1.31 3.99 -7.48
C PHE A 7 0.18 4.34 -7.26
N ASP A 8 0.84 5.02 -8.21
CA ASP A 8 2.26 5.39 -8.07
C ASP A 8 2.49 6.31 -6.86
N TYR A 9 1.54 7.22 -6.62
CA TYR A 9 1.58 8.09 -5.45
C TYR A 9 1.45 7.29 -4.16
N ALA A 10 0.44 6.43 -4.04
CA ALA A 10 0.23 5.57 -2.88
C ALA A 10 1.44 4.68 -2.62
N LYS A 11 1.98 4.04 -3.67
CA LYS A 11 3.19 3.22 -3.59
C LYS A 11 4.39 4.00 -3.05
N THR A 12 4.65 5.19 -3.59
CA THR A 12 5.78 6.03 -3.14
C THR A 12 5.65 6.41 -1.66
N VAL A 13 4.44 6.76 -1.22
CA VAL A 13 4.16 7.08 0.19
C VAL A 13 4.42 5.85 1.06
N LEU A 14 3.83 4.70 0.72
CA LEU A 14 3.98 3.45 1.45
C LEU A 14 5.43 2.98 1.56
N GLU A 15 6.20 3.05 0.46
CA GLU A 15 7.64 2.76 0.47
C GLU A 15 8.39 3.68 1.44
N SER A 16 8.10 4.98 1.41
CA SER A 16 8.77 5.98 2.26
C SER A 16 8.48 5.80 3.74
N VAL A 17 7.30 5.31 4.13
CA VAL A 17 6.92 5.09 5.53
C VAL A 17 7.13 3.64 5.99
N SER A 18 7.65 2.77 5.12
CA SER A 18 7.80 1.33 5.40
C SER A 18 8.78 0.99 6.53
N PHE A 19 9.51 1.96 7.07
CA PHE A 19 10.36 1.81 8.23
C PHE A 19 9.59 1.80 9.57
N ASP A 20 8.35 2.29 9.60
CA ASP A 20 7.47 2.32 10.77
C ASP A 20 6.16 1.58 10.45
N PRO A 21 5.99 0.34 10.96
CA PRO A 21 4.78 -0.45 10.72
C PRO A 21 3.48 0.25 11.11
N LYS A 22 3.48 1.06 12.18
CA LYS A 22 2.28 1.78 12.63
C LYS A 22 1.92 2.92 11.68
N LEU A 23 2.92 3.61 11.14
CA LEU A 23 2.71 4.65 10.15
C LEU A 23 2.30 4.04 8.81
N PHE A 24 2.94 2.96 8.40
CA PHE A 24 2.61 2.20 7.20
C PHE A 24 1.15 1.76 7.19
N TYR A 25 0.67 1.17 8.29
CA TYR A 25 -0.74 0.78 8.43
C TYR A 25 -1.70 1.95 8.18
N LYS A 26 -1.44 3.13 8.77
CA LYS A 26 -2.30 4.31 8.61
C LYS A 26 -2.30 4.85 7.18
N GLU A 27 -1.15 4.86 6.51
CA GLU A 27 -1.08 5.30 5.11
C GLU A 27 -1.69 4.27 4.17
N LEU A 28 -1.62 2.97 4.49
CA LEU A 28 -2.27 1.91 3.73
C LEU A 28 -3.80 2.02 3.81
N GLU A 29 -4.36 2.27 4.99
CA GLU A 29 -5.81 2.52 5.14
C GLU A 29 -6.26 3.71 4.29
N LYS A 30 -5.48 4.80 4.24
CA LYS A 30 -5.79 5.96 3.39
C LYS A 30 -5.71 5.63 1.91
N ALA A 31 -4.70 4.86 1.49
CA ALA A 31 -4.55 4.42 0.11
C ALA A 31 -5.76 3.59 -0.33
N ILE A 32 -6.16 2.59 0.47
CA ILE A 32 -7.32 1.75 0.18
C ILE A 32 -8.60 2.58 0.05
N GLY A 33 -8.80 3.58 0.90
CA GLY A 33 -9.98 4.46 0.84
C GLY A 33 -9.98 5.51 -0.28
N SER A 34 -8.84 5.73 -0.96
CA SER A 34 -8.69 6.78 -2.00
C SER A 34 -8.50 6.23 -3.41
N LEU A 35 -8.08 4.97 -3.55
CA LEU A 35 -7.83 4.35 -4.86
C LEU A 35 -9.13 3.87 -5.51
N LEU A 36 -9.16 3.94 -6.84
CA LEU A 36 -10.20 3.29 -7.64
C LEU A 36 -9.99 1.77 -7.64
N PRO A 37 -11.02 0.95 -7.92
CA PRO A 37 -10.92 -0.51 -7.91
C PRO A 37 -9.73 -1.07 -8.71
N TYR A 38 -9.48 -0.53 -9.91
CA TYR A 38 -8.36 -0.94 -10.77
C TYR A 38 -6.98 -0.62 -10.15
N ASP A 39 -6.85 0.51 -9.46
CA ASP A 39 -5.61 0.86 -8.77
C ASP A 39 -5.44 0.07 -7.46
N MET A 40 -6.57 -0.31 -6.84
CA MET A 40 -6.59 -1.16 -5.64
C MET A 40 -6.08 -2.57 -5.96
N GLU A 41 -6.52 -3.20 -7.05
CA GLU A 41 -6.01 -4.50 -7.50
C GLU A 41 -4.48 -4.50 -7.68
N GLN A 42 -3.93 -3.43 -8.28
CA GLN A 42 -2.48 -3.26 -8.43
C GLN A 42 -1.79 -3.06 -7.08
N LEU A 43 -2.41 -2.33 -6.15
CA LEU A 43 -1.92 -2.17 -4.79
C LEU A 43 -1.82 -3.50 -4.05
N VAL A 44 -2.84 -4.35 -4.14
CA VAL A 44 -2.84 -5.68 -3.50
C VAL A 44 -1.68 -6.53 -4.01
N GLN A 45 -1.53 -6.63 -5.33
CA GLN A 45 -0.46 -7.44 -5.94
C GLN A 45 0.93 -6.95 -5.56
N TRP A 46 1.12 -5.62 -5.56
CA TRP A 46 2.38 -5.03 -5.13
C TRP A 46 2.63 -5.25 -3.64
N LEU A 47 1.62 -5.08 -2.79
CA LEU A 47 1.77 -5.21 -1.34
C LEU A 47 2.16 -6.63 -0.94
N ASP A 48 1.56 -7.66 -1.53
CA ASP A 48 1.90 -9.06 -1.26
C ASP A 48 3.39 -9.32 -1.49
N SER A 49 3.93 -8.84 -2.61
CA SER A 49 5.36 -8.94 -2.91
C SER A 49 6.23 -8.08 -1.97
N PHE A 50 5.74 -6.90 -1.58
CA PHE A 50 6.49 -5.96 -0.74
C PHE A 50 6.68 -6.45 0.70
N VAL A 51 5.66 -7.08 1.29
CA VAL A 51 5.69 -7.56 2.68
C VAL A 51 6.41 -8.90 2.85
N GLN A 52 6.66 -9.65 1.76
CA GLN A 52 7.45 -10.89 1.82
C GLN A 52 8.84 -10.66 2.42
N GLY A 53 9.48 -9.52 2.10
CA GLY A 53 10.76 -9.10 2.66
C GLY A 53 10.70 -8.31 3.98
N LYS A 54 9.49 -8.06 4.51
CA LYS A 54 9.24 -7.25 5.71
C LYS A 54 8.20 -7.94 6.60
N PRO A 55 8.58 -8.96 7.38
CA PRO A 55 7.65 -9.69 8.23
C PRO A 55 6.86 -8.79 9.20
N GLU A 56 7.44 -7.67 9.61
CA GLU A 56 6.82 -6.65 10.46
C GLU A 56 5.61 -5.93 9.82
N LEU A 57 5.46 -6.00 8.49
CA LEU A 57 4.34 -5.41 7.76
C LEU A 57 3.24 -6.43 7.41
N ARG A 58 3.44 -7.73 7.68
CA ARG A 58 2.49 -8.78 7.29
C ARG A 58 1.12 -8.60 7.94
N ASP A 59 1.06 -8.07 9.15
CA ASP A 59 -0.20 -7.80 9.84
C ASP A 59 -1.07 -6.77 9.10
N CYS A 60 -0.47 -5.93 8.24
CA CYS A 60 -1.20 -4.97 7.42
C CYS A 60 -2.04 -5.65 6.31
N LEU A 61 -1.76 -6.91 5.97
CA LEU A 61 -2.54 -7.66 4.97
C LEU A 61 -3.99 -7.89 5.40
N VAL A 62 -4.28 -7.87 6.71
CA VAL A 62 -5.65 -7.92 7.26
C VAL A 62 -6.56 -6.83 6.69
N LEU A 63 -6.00 -5.70 6.24
CA LEU A 63 -6.77 -4.61 5.64
C LEU A 63 -7.30 -4.92 4.24
N ILE A 64 -6.72 -5.90 3.56
CA ILE A 64 -7.03 -6.24 2.16
C ILE A 64 -7.89 -7.52 2.06
N ASP A 65 -7.86 -8.39 3.06
CA ASP A 65 -8.63 -9.64 3.14
C ASP A 65 -10.12 -9.44 3.50
N LYS A 66 -10.69 -8.24 3.30
CA LYS A 66 -12.07 -7.90 3.67
C LYS A 66 -13.03 -7.79 2.49
#